data_AF-K2D6Q7-F1
#
_entry.id   AF-K2D6Q7-F1
#
_cell.length_a   1.000
_cell.length_b   1.000
_cell.length_c   1.000
_cell.angle_alpha   90.00
_cell.angle_beta   90.00
_cell.angle_gamma   90.00
#
_symmetry.space_group_name_H-M   'P 1'
#
loop_
_entity.id
_entity.type
_entity.pdbx_description
1 polymer ?
#
loop_
_entity_poly.entity_id
_entity_poly.type
_entity_poly.pdbx_seq_one_letter_code
_entity_poly.pdbx_strand_id
1 'polypeptide(L)'
;MSIYQLSWHETWVLSTLLHLPIQQGSVLGEWLGNQDAPSTEEIETWIPQAVETLSSKGYYHSKKSLSAELTESLMLAAVGQKSIYTTLRTNIEAFSTHFLLAGSGVVQYGVIDEQFILHSPLQWEETLASLLPDWLSIEPGQSAKINISQSAFLLFKQACLQRDIAYILNEDGSETFQQSELETAFARDNGWIDVFSALGITGAESLDKITIQAQLDSLLSIGYLESANRSRLQIGAAGAALADSLSDPEQVSITIGFTRFQPEQMTTSVFLIGKNHLFRLDFLGEIIEISQMQSRLEALDWMRTLVSAY
;
A
#
# COMPACT_ATOMS: atom_id res chain seq x y z
N MET A 1 2.44 6.08 -23.90
CA MET A 1 3.43 5.86 -22.82
C MET A 1 4.26 4.67 -23.21
N SER A 2 5.59 4.80 -23.23
CA SER A 2 6.50 3.72 -23.59
C SER A 2 6.77 2.84 -22.38
N ILE A 3 7.03 1.55 -22.61
CA ILE A 3 7.48 0.60 -21.59
C ILE A 3 8.82 0.04 -22.06
N TYR A 4 9.81 0.12 -21.18
CA TYR A 4 11.17 -0.33 -21.42
C TYR A 4 11.43 -1.60 -20.63
N GLN A 5 11.86 -2.64 -21.33
CA GLN A 5 12.19 -3.92 -20.72
C GLN A 5 13.68 -4.19 -20.88
N LEU A 6 14.39 -4.19 -19.76
CA LEU A 6 15.85 -4.31 -19.70
C LEU A 6 16.23 -5.57 -18.95
N SER A 7 17.02 -6.42 -19.59
CA SER A 7 17.73 -7.50 -18.90
C SER A 7 18.77 -6.92 -17.93
N TRP A 8 19.25 -7.77 -17.02
CA TRP A 8 20.33 -7.40 -16.09
C TRP A 8 21.59 -6.92 -16.83
N HIS A 9 22.01 -7.62 -17.90
CA HIS A 9 23.15 -7.24 -18.74
C HIS A 9 22.95 -5.90 -19.44
N GLU A 10 21.78 -5.68 -20.05
CA GLU A 10 21.44 -4.39 -20.68
C GLU A 10 21.47 -3.26 -19.66
N THR A 11 21.02 -3.52 -18.43
CA THR A 11 20.99 -2.52 -17.36
C THR A 11 22.41 -2.13 -16.89
N TRP A 12 23.33 -3.09 -16.74
CA TRP A 12 24.75 -2.80 -16.45
C TRP A 12 25.43 -2.01 -17.56
N VAL A 13 25.22 -2.41 -18.82
CA VAL A 13 25.77 -1.71 -19.99
C VAL A 13 25.25 -0.28 -20.03
N LEU A 14 23.95 -0.07 -19.88
CA LEU A 14 23.34 1.26 -19.89
C LEU A 14 23.83 2.12 -18.72
N SER A 15 23.93 1.55 -17.51
CA SER A 15 24.45 2.26 -16.34
C SER A 15 25.89 2.71 -16.53
N THR A 16 26.70 1.87 -17.19
CA THR A 16 28.10 2.19 -17.51
C THR A 16 28.21 3.28 -18.57
N LEU A 17 27.47 3.14 -19.68
CA LEU A 17 27.50 4.10 -20.80
C LEU A 17 26.96 5.49 -20.41
N LEU A 18 26.00 5.53 -19.48
CA LEU A 18 25.38 6.77 -19.00
C LEU A 18 26.02 7.31 -17.71
N HIS A 19 27.03 6.62 -17.16
CA HIS A 19 27.66 6.96 -15.89
C HIS A 19 26.64 7.14 -14.74
N LEU A 20 25.64 6.25 -14.68
CA LEU A 20 24.60 6.31 -13.65
C LEU A 20 25.18 5.91 -12.28
N PRO A 21 24.81 6.61 -11.20
CA PRO A 21 25.18 6.19 -9.86
C PRO A 21 24.47 4.87 -9.52
N ILE A 22 25.24 3.88 -9.07
CA ILE A 22 24.72 2.62 -8.53
C ILE A 22 24.93 2.68 -7.02
N GLN A 23 23.89 3.10 -6.31
CA GLN A 23 23.96 3.36 -4.87
C GLN A 23 22.93 2.52 -4.12
N GLN A 24 23.28 2.11 -2.91
CA GLN A 24 22.34 1.45 -1.99
C GLN A 24 21.14 2.38 -1.73
N GLY A 25 19.93 1.83 -1.80
CA GLY A 25 18.67 2.57 -1.66
C GLY A 25 18.17 3.23 -2.95
N SER A 26 18.93 3.17 -4.05
CA SER A 26 18.36 3.41 -5.39
C SER A 26 17.80 2.12 -5.95
N VAL A 27 16.69 2.19 -6.68
CA VAL A 27 16.09 0.99 -7.30
C VAL A 27 17.02 0.38 -8.34
N LEU A 28 17.76 1.21 -9.08
CA LEU A 28 18.78 0.71 -9.99
C LEU A 28 19.87 -0.05 -9.24
N GLY A 29 20.32 0.47 -8.10
CA GLY A 29 21.30 -0.18 -7.23
C GLY A 29 20.80 -1.49 -6.63
N GLU A 30 19.56 -1.54 -6.14
CA GLU A 30 18.93 -2.74 -5.61
C GLU A 30 18.73 -3.80 -6.70
N TRP A 31 18.27 -3.40 -7.88
CA TRP A 31 18.11 -4.32 -9.02
C TRP A 31 19.44 -4.95 -9.44
N LEU A 32 20.48 -4.13 -9.64
CA LEU A 32 21.79 -4.60 -10.08
C LEU A 32 22.51 -5.40 -8.99
N GLY A 33 22.31 -5.04 -7.72
CA GLY A 33 22.90 -5.69 -6.54
C GLY A 33 22.32 -7.06 -6.19
N ASN A 34 21.30 -7.53 -6.92
CA ASN A 34 20.76 -8.90 -6.75
C ASN A 34 21.72 -10.00 -7.22
N GLN A 35 22.80 -9.65 -7.92
CA GLN A 35 23.84 -10.56 -8.39
C GLN A 35 25.22 -9.95 -8.13
N ASP A 36 26.27 -10.78 -8.26
CA ASP A 36 27.65 -10.31 -8.15
C ASP A 36 27.92 -9.23 -9.20
N ALA A 37 28.52 -8.12 -8.76
CA ALA A 37 28.84 -7.02 -9.65
C ALA A 37 29.89 -7.49 -10.68
N PRO A 38 29.65 -7.31 -11.98
CA PRO A 38 30.57 -7.74 -13.01
C PRO A 38 31.79 -6.82 -13.05
N SER A 39 32.92 -7.39 -13.49
CA SER A 39 34.12 -6.63 -13.78
C SER A 39 33.93 -5.73 -15.00
N THR A 40 34.78 -4.71 -15.12
CA THR A 40 34.77 -3.81 -16.28
C THR A 40 35.01 -4.57 -17.59
N GLU A 41 35.91 -5.56 -17.57
CA GLU A 41 36.21 -6.39 -18.75
C GLU A 41 34.97 -7.18 -19.20
N GLU A 42 34.21 -7.75 -18.26
CA GLU A 42 32.97 -8.45 -18.59
C GLU A 42 31.94 -7.52 -19.24
N ILE A 43 31.71 -6.33 -18.65
CA ILE A 43 30.77 -5.35 -19.21
C ILE A 43 31.16 -4.96 -20.64
N GLU A 44 32.45 -4.73 -20.91
CA GLU A 44 32.93 -4.38 -22.25
C GLU A 44 32.59 -5.45 -23.30
N THR A 45 32.64 -6.74 -22.93
CA THR A 45 32.25 -7.83 -23.83
C THR A 45 30.75 -7.86 -24.14
N TRP A 46 29.91 -7.33 -23.24
CA TRP A 46 28.46 -7.31 -23.41
C TRP A 46 27.95 -6.14 -24.26
N ILE A 47 28.72 -5.04 -24.35
CA ILE A 47 28.31 -3.82 -25.05
C ILE A 47 27.81 -4.09 -26.47
N PRO A 48 28.51 -4.84 -27.35
CA PRO A 48 28.07 -5.05 -28.72
C PRO A 48 26.68 -5.72 -28.81
N GLN A 49 26.48 -6.79 -28.03
CA GLN A 49 25.23 -7.54 -28.00
C GLN A 49 24.09 -6.74 -27.37
N ALA A 50 24.36 -6.01 -26.29
CA ALA A 50 23.38 -5.15 -25.65
C ALA A 50 22.93 -4.02 -26.59
N VAL A 51 23.86 -3.36 -27.30
CA VAL A 51 23.53 -2.30 -28.27
C VAL A 51 22.69 -2.84 -29.42
N GLU A 52 23.00 -4.03 -29.94
CA GLU A 52 22.20 -4.69 -30.98
C GLU A 52 20.77 -4.97 -30.48
N THR A 53 20.64 -5.53 -29.28
CA THR A 53 19.34 -5.85 -28.66
C THR A 53 18.52 -4.59 -28.35
N LEU A 54 19.15 -3.55 -27.81
CA LEU A 54 18.51 -2.27 -27.54
C LEU A 54 18.10 -1.57 -28.84
N SER A 55 18.86 -1.73 -29.92
CA SER A 55 18.49 -1.20 -31.25
C SER A 55 17.29 -1.94 -31.82
N SER A 56 17.23 -3.28 -31.69
CA SER A 56 16.09 -4.07 -32.18
C SER A 56 14.81 -3.81 -31.39
N LYS A 57 14.92 -3.50 -30.09
CA LYS A 57 13.83 -2.99 -29.24
C LYS A 57 13.41 -1.55 -29.57
N GLY A 58 14.17 -0.83 -30.40
CA GLY A 58 13.94 0.58 -30.73
C GLY A 58 14.36 1.57 -29.64
N TYR A 59 15.11 1.12 -28.64
CA TYR A 59 15.59 1.95 -27.53
C TYR A 59 16.86 2.72 -27.88
N TYR A 60 17.65 2.19 -28.82
CA TYR A 60 18.89 2.77 -29.31
C TYR A 60 18.79 3.13 -30.79
N HIS A 61 19.01 4.40 -31.12
CA HIS A 61 18.76 4.94 -32.46
C HIS A 61 20.04 5.04 -33.29
N SER A 62 19.89 5.09 -34.63
CA SER A 62 20.98 5.08 -35.63
C SER A 62 22.04 6.18 -35.47
N LYS A 63 21.76 7.23 -34.68
CA LYS A 63 22.73 8.27 -34.28
C LYS A 63 23.56 7.91 -33.05
N LYS A 64 23.53 6.65 -32.60
CA LYS A 64 24.15 6.17 -31.36
C LYS A 64 23.59 6.85 -30.10
N SER A 65 22.30 7.18 -30.13
CA SER A 65 21.62 7.86 -29.03
C SER A 65 20.50 6.99 -28.47
N LEU A 66 20.43 6.90 -27.14
CA LEU A 66 19.31 6.27 -26.45
C LEU A 66 18.04 7.13 -26.55
N SER A 67 16.88 6.51 -26.38
CA SER A 67 15.63 7.23 -26.15
C SER A 67 15.81 8.22 -24.99
N ALA A 68 15.35 9.46 -25.19
CA ALA A 68 15.42 10.49 -24.15
C ALA A 68 14.59 10.08 -22.92
N GLU A 69 13.37 9.56 -23.15
CA GLU A 69 12.49 9.05 -22.10
C GLU A 69 13.15 7.89 -21.33
N LEU A 70 13.82 6.95 -22.01
CA LEU A 70 14.53 5.86 -21.35
C LEU A 70 15.69 6.39 -20.49
N THR A 71 16.44 7.35 -21.03
CA THR A 71 17.56 7.97 -20.32
C THR A 71 17.07 8.65 -19.04
N GLU A 72 15.97 9.40 -19.13
CA GLU A 72 15.34 10.05 -17.98
C GLU A 72 14.80 9.04 -16.96
N SER A 73 14.08 7.99 -17.39
CA SER A 73 13.60 6.92 -16.51
C SER A 73 14.74 6.23 -15.75
N LEU A 74 15.86 5.94 -16.44
CA LEU A 74 17.05 5.35 -15.83
C LEU A 74 17.73 6.31 -14.85
N MET A 75 17.81 7.61 -15.18
CA MET A 75 18.33 8.62 -14.26
C MET A 75 17.47 8.68 -12.99
N LEU A 76 16.14 8.74 -13.12
CA LEU A 76 15.22 8.72 -11.97
C LEU A 76 15.38 7.44 -11.15
N ALA A 77 15.56 6.29 -11.78
CA ALA A 77 15.79 5.03 -11.08
C ALA A 77 17.14 4.95 -10.35
N ALA A 78 18.15 5.68 -10.84
CA ALA A 78 19.49 5.75 -10.25
C ALA A 78 19.57 6.74 -9.07
N VAL A 79 18.81 7.85 -9.13
CA VAL A 79 18.93 8.96 -8.16
C VAL A 79 17.72 9.13 -7.25
N GLY A 80 16.61 8.43 -7.52
CA GLY A 80 15.38 8.51 -6.73
C GLY A 80 15.63 8.14 -5.27
N GLN A 81 15.34 9.08 -4.36
CA GLN A 81 15.52 8.91 -2.90
C GLN A 81 14.20 8.72 -2.14
N LYS A 82 13.08 8.75 -2.87
CA LYS A 82 11.74 8.54 -2.36
C LYS A 82 11.07 7.49 -3.24
N SER A 83 10.35 6.57 -2.62
CA SER A 83 9.51 5.61 -3.32
C SER A 83 8.10 5.63 -2.75
N ILE A 84 7.14 5.42 -3.65
CA ILE A 84 5.75 5.16 -3.30
C ILE A 84 5.42 3.78 -3.84
N TYR A 85 4.91 2.95 -2.94
CA TYR A 85 4.30 1.68 -3.26
C TYR A 85 2.81 1.80 -3.08
N THR A 86 2.04 1.41 -4.08
CA THR A 86 0.59 1.32 -3.98
C THR A 86 0.11 -0.09 -4.24
N THR A 87 -0.76 -0.62 -3.38
CA THR A 87 -1.52 -1.85 -3.65
C THR A 87 -2.99 -1.53 -3.65
N LEU A 88 -3.66 -1.69 -4.80
CA LEU A 88 -5.11 -1.73 -4.88
C LEU A 88 -5.57 -3.17 -4.74
N ARG A 89 -6.50 -3.43 -3.82
CA ARG A 89 -7.15 -4.74 -3.68
C ARG A 89 -8.65 -4.57 -3.77
N THR A 90 -9.27 -5.41 -4.59
CA THR A 90 -10.72 -5.62 -4.65
C THR A 90 -11.03 -7.02 -4.11
N ASN A 91 -12.31 -7.40 -4.15
CA ASN A 91 -12.74 -8.77 -3.86
C ASN A 91 -12.30 -9.81 -4.92
N ILE A 92 -11.86 -9.38 -6.10
CA ILE A 92 -11.48 -10.25 -7.23
C ILE A 92 -9.96 -10.28 -7.43
N GLU A 93 -9.30 -9.14 -7.30
CA GLU A 93 -7.93 -8.96 -7.75
C GLU A 93 -7.14 -7.99 -6.88
N ALA A 94 -5.81 -8.11 -6.97
CA ALA A 94 -4.87 -7.21 -6.33
C ALA A 94 -3.82 -6.76 -7.34
N PHE A 95 -3.58 -5.45 -7.40
CA PHE A 95 -2.57 -4.83 -8.24
C PHE A 95 -1.61 -4.03 -7.38
N SER A 96 -0.32 -4.25 -7.60
CA SER A 96 0.74 -3.47 -6.98
C SER A 96 1.47 -2.64 -8.01
N THR A 97 1.81 -1.42 -7.63
CA THR A 97 2.59 -0.51 -8.46
C THR A 97 3.64 0.18 -7.63
N HIS A 98 4.83 0.32 -8.19
CA HIS A 98 5.96 0.98 -7.55
C HIS A 98 6.33 2.21 -8.35
N PHE A 99 6.52 3.32 -7.63
CA PHE A 99 6.91 4.60 -8.17
C PHE A 99 8.17 5.08 -7.47
N LEU A 100 9.10 5.61 -8.24
CA LEU A 100 10.25 6.36 -7.76
C LEU A 100 10.02 7.84 -8.01
N LEU A 101 10.41 8.66 -7.04
CA LEU A 101 10.26 10.11 -7.12
C LEU A 101 11.62 10.79 -6.99
N ALA A 102 11.89 11.73 -7.89
CA ALA A 102 12.99 12.68 -7.79
C ALA A 102 12.55 14.06 -8.31
N GLY A 103 12.55 15.06 -7.43
CA GLY A 103 11.95 16.36 -7.75
C GLY A 103 10.46 16.22 -8.07
N SER A 104 10.02 16.76 -9.22
CA SER A 104 8.66 16.58 -9.74
C SER A 104 8.50 15.36 -10.65
N GLY A 105 9.61 14.70 -11.01
CA GLY A 105 9.63 13.55 -11.90
C GLY A 105 9.32 12.26 -11.17
N VAL A 106 8.54 11.40 -11.83
CA VAL A 106 8.16 10.08 -11.35
C VAL A 106 8.46 9.03 -12.41
N VAL A 107 8.95 7.88 -11.99
CA VAL A 107 9.01 6.70 -12.86
C VAL A 107 8.33 5.51 -12.20
N GLN A 108 7.39 4.89 -12.92
CA GLN A 108 6.84 3.60 -12.53
C GLN A 108 7.80 2.50 -12.94
N TYR A 109 8.02 1.54 -12.05
CA TYR A 109 8.92 0.41 -12.29
C TYR A 109 8.38 -0.92 -11.76
N GLY A 110 8.98 -2.01 -12.21
CA GLY A 110 8.69 -3.36 -11.74
C GLY A 110 9.71 -4.38 -12.26
N VAL A 111 9.52 -5.65 -11.90
CA VAL A 111 10.32 -6.77 -12.39
C VAL A 111 9.39 -7.84 -12.93
N ILE A 112 9.60 -8.29 -14.16
CA ILE A 112 8.84 -9.37 -14.82
C ILE A 112 9.84 -10.29 -15.52
N ASP A 113 9.77 -11.60 -15.27
CA ASP A 113 10.60 -12.60 -15.94
C ASP A 113 12.10 -12.24 -15.99
N GLU A 114 12.65 -11.79 -14.84
CA GLU A 114 14.05 -11.32 -14.70
C GLU A 114 14.41 -10.08 -15.53
N GLN A 115 13.42 -9.35 -16.02
CA GLN A 115 13.58 -8.07 -16.69
C GLN A 115 13.16 -6.92 -15.79
N PHE A 116 13.99 -5.89 -15.76
CA PHE A 116 13.68 -4.62 -15.15
C PHE A 116 12.78 -3.82 -16.08
N ILE A 117 11.59 -3.50 -15.59
CA ILE A 117 10.56 -2.78 -16.31
C ILE A 117 10.58 -1.33 -15.86
N LEU A 118 10.76 -0.42 -16.81
CA LEU A 118 10.69 1.02 -16.59
C LEU A 118 9.65 1.62 -17.53
N HIS A 119 8.75 2.42 -17.00
CA HIS A 119 7.81 3.18 -17.81
C HIS A 119 8.42 4.53 -18.20
N SER A 120 7.88 5.19 -19.24
CA SER A 120 8.22 6.59 -19.52
C SER A 120 8.02 7.46 -18.26
N PRO A 121 8.85 8.49 -18.05
CA PRO A 121 8.71 9.36 -16.89
C PRO A 121 7.38 10.12 -16.93
N LEU A 122 6.82 10.37 -15.76
CA LEU A 122 5.59 11.11 -15.52
C LEU A 122 5.85 12.31 -14.61
N GLN A 123 4.90 13.23 -14.56
CA GLN A 123 4.87 14.24 -13.51
C GLN A 123 4.16 13.72 -12.26
N TRP A 124 4.59 14.17 -11.09
CA TRP A 124 3.99 13.78 -9.81
C TRP A 124 2.49 14.10 -9.75
N GLU A 125 2.05 15.28 -10.17
CA GLU A 125 0.63 15.65 -10.12
C GLU A 125 -0.25 14.76 -11.02
N GLU A 126 0.28 14.33 -12.18
CA GLU A 126 -0.42 13.39 -13.07
C GLU A 126 -0.53 12.00 -12.42
N THR A 127 0.55 11.56 -11.75
CA THR A 127 0.59 10.27 -11.05
C THR A 127 -0.31 10.28 -9.81
N LEU A 128 -0.28 11.37 -9.04
CA LEU A 128 -1.09 11.55 -7.84
C LEU A 128 -2.58 11.37 -8.17
N ALA A 129 -3.03 11.96 -9.28
CA ALA A 129 -4.40 11.84 -9.74
C ALA A 129 -4.80 10.40 -10.14
N SER A 130 -3.86 9.48 -10.36
CA SER A 130 -4.17 8.07 -10.65
C SER A 130 -4.06 7.14 -9.43
N LEU A 131 -3.47 7.59 -8.31
CA LEU A 131 -3.31 6.76 -7.11
C LEU A 131 -4.64 6.43 -6.40
N LEU A 132 -5.63 7.30 -6.55
CA LEU A 132 -7.01 7.03 -6.14
C LEU A 132 -7.91 7.04 -7.38
N PRO A 133 -8.67 5.96 -7.65
CA PRO A 133 -9.55 5.90 -8.79
C PRO A 133 -10.55 7.07 -8.83
N ASP A 134 -10.89 7.52 -10.02
CA ASP A 134 -11.79 8.66 -10.26
C ASP A 134 -13.28 8.26 -10.15
N TRP A 135 -13.60 6.98 -10.31
CA TRP A 135 -14.93 6.41 -10.13
C TRP A 135 -15.35 6.29 -8.65
N LEU A 136 -14.49 6.64 -7.69
CA LEU A 136 -14.82 6.66 -6.27
C LEU A 136 -15.90 7.70 -5.98
N SER A 137 -17.13 7.23 -5.77
CA SER A 137 -18.22 8.05 -5.23
C SER A 137 -18.11 8.10 -3.72
N ILE A 138 -17.97 9.30 -3.16
CA ILE A 138 -17.88 9.51 -1.71
C ILE A 138 -19.08 10.34 -1.27
N GLU A 139 -19.87 9.77 -0.37
CA GLU A 139 -20.99 10.46 0.24
C GLU A 139 -20.48 11.48 1.26
N PRO A 140 -21.00 12.73 1.25
CA PRO A 140 -20.69 13.71 2.27
C PRO A 140 -21.09 13.18 3.66
N GLY A 141 -20.16 13.19 4.61
CA GLY A 141 -20.36 12.68 5.96
C GLY A 141 -19.90 13.65 7.03
N GLN A 142 -19.84 13.18 8.28
CA GLN A 142 -19.11 13.90 9.32
C GLN A 142 -17.64 13.50 9.23
N SER A 143 -16.73 14.48 9.35
CA SER A 143 -15.32 14.16 9.52
C SER A 143 -15.17 13.57 10.92
N ALA A 144 -14.75 12.32 10.96
CA ALA A 144 -14.49 11.59 12.19
C ALA A 144 -13.02 11.18 12.20
N LYS A 145 -12.37 11.32 13.37
CA LYS A 145 -11.00 10.90 13.58
C LYS A 145 -10.91 10.20 14.93
N ILE A 146 -10.35 9.00 14.95
CA ILE A 146 -10.20 8.21 16.17
C ILE A 146 -8.88 7.47 16.19
N ASN A 147 -8.39 7.20 17.40
CA ASN A 147 -7.24 6.35 17.65
C ASN A 147 -7.72 5.10 18.39
N ILE A 148 -7.44 3.93 17.84
CA ILE A 148 -7.72 2.65 18.49
C ILE A 148 -6.50 1.75 18.41
N SER A 149 -6.37 0.79 19.33
CA SER A 149 -5.29 -0.21 19.24
C SER A 149 -5.51 -1.10 18.01
N GLN A 150 -4.43 -1.71 17.49
CA GLN A 150 -4.55 -2.72 16.43
C GLN A 150 -5.50 -3.87 16.83
N SER A 151 -5.38 -4.35 18.07
CA SER A 151 -6.22 -5.42 18.61
C SER A 151 -7.70 -5.05 18.70
N ALA A 152 -8.02 -3.81 19.10
CA ALA A 152 -9.40 -3.31 19.11
C ALA A 152 -9.97 -3.18 17.69
N PHE A 153 -9.18 -2.69 16.73
CA PHE A 153 -9.61 -2.65 15.32
C PHE A 153 -9.92 -4.04 14.76
N LEU A 154 -9.05 -5.01 15.03
CA LEU A 154 -9.25 -6.40 14.60
C LEU A 154 -10.50 -7.01 15.23
N LEU A 155 -10.73 -6.75 16.52
CA LEU A 155 -11.94 -7.20 17.20
C LEU A 155 -13.20 -6.53 16.62
N PHE A 156 -13.12 -5.24 16.30
CA PHE A 156 -14.20 -4.52 15.63
C PHE A 156 -14.49 -5.08 14.23
N LYS A 157 -13.46 -5.39 13.45
CA LYS A 157 -13.61 -6.06 12.15
C LYS A 157 -14.32 -7.41 12.30
N GLN A 158 -13.98 -8.19 13.33
CA GLN A 158 -14.67 -9.45 13.62
C GLN A 158 -16.13 -9.23 14.05
N ALA A 159 -16.41 -8.16 14.80
CA ALA A 159 -17.78 -7.79 15.16
C ALA A 159 -18.61 -7.43 13.92
N CYS A 160 -18.03 -6.78 12.91
CA CYS A 160 -18.72 -6.51 11.63
C CYS A 160 -19.09 -7.83 10.92
N LEU A 161 -18.19 -8.81 10.90
CA LEU A 161 -18.49 -10.13 10.34
C LEU A 161 -19.59 -10.86 11.14
N GLN A 162 -19.57 -10.76 12.47
CA GLN A 162 -20.64 -11.34 13.30
C GLN A 162 -21.99 -10.63 13.09
N ARG A 163 -22.00 -9.32 12.88
CA ARG A 163 -23.20 -8.55 12.47
C ARG A 163 -23.81 -9.14 11.20
N ASP A 164 -22.99 -9.34 10.18
CA ASP A 164 -23.45 -9.83 8.87
C ASP A 164 -23.96 -11.28 8.96
N ILE A 165 -23.28 -12.13 9.74
CA ILE A 165 -23.74 -13.49 10.04
C ILE A 165 -25.07 -13.46 10.80
N ALA A 166 -25.18 -12.62 11.83
CA ALA A 166 -26.38 -12.47 12.63
C ALA A 166 -27.57 -12.02 11.78
N TYR A 167 -27.38 -11.06 10.87
CA TYR A 167 -28.42 -10.63 9.93
C TYR A 167 -28.97 -11.78 9.08
N ILE A 168 -28.10 -12.71 8.66
CA ILE A 168 -28.50 -13.88 7.86
C ILE A 168 -29.22 -14.94 8.71
N LEU A 169 -28.75 -15.15 9.95
CA LEU A 169 -29.23 -16.24 10.81
C LEU A 169 -30.47 -15.88 11.64
N ASN A 170 -30.62 -14.61 12.02
CA ASN A 170 -31.72 -14.17 12.85
C ASN A 170 -32.99 -13.97 12.00
N GLU A 171 -34.05 -14.74 12.28
CA GLU A 171 -35.31 -14.70 11.54
C GLU A 171 -36.02 -13.33 11.56
N ASP A 172 -35.72 -12.50 12.57
CA ASP A 172 -36.26 -11.15 12.74
C ASP A 172 -35.43 -10.07 11.99
N GLY A 173 -34.37 -10.47 11.30
CA GLY A 173 -33.43 -9.57 10.63
C GLY A 173 -32.59 -8.75 11.60
N SER A 174 -32.54 -9.11 12.89
CA SER A 174 -31.71 -8.40 13.86
C SER A 174 -30.22 -8.63 13.61
N GLU A 175 -29.45 -7.56 13.78
CA GLU A 175 -28.00 -7.55 13.58
C GLU A 175 -27.21 -7.79 14.88
N THR A 176 -27.91 -8.27 15.92
CA THR A 176 -27.31 -8.51 17.26
C THR A 176 -26.69 -9.91 17.35
N PHE A 177 -25.48 -9.99 17.90
CA PHE A 177 -24.69 -11.23 18.02
C PHE A 177 -24.20 -11.46 19.46
N GLN A 178 -23.86 -12.71 19.82
CA GLN A 178 -23.39 -13.01 21.18
C GLN A 178 -21.92 -12.61 21.35
N GLN A 179 -21.57 -12.07 22.52
CA GLN A 179 -20.18 -11.78 22.88
C GLN A 179 -19.27 -13.02 22.78
N SER A 180 -19.77 -14.19 23.21
CA SER A 180 -19.01 -15.45 23.13
C SER A 180 -18.71 -15.90 21.70
N GLU A 181 -19.60 -15.58 20.75
CA GLU A 181 -19.39 -15.87 19.32
C GLU A 181 -18.27 -15.00 18.76
N LEU A 182 -18.27 -13.70 19.12
CA LEU A 182 -17.21 -12.77 18.77
C LEU A 182 -15.85 -13.20 19.35
N GLU A 183 -15.80 -13.57 20.63
CA GLU A 183 -14.58 -14.06 21.28
C GLU A 183 -14.01 -15.31 20.59
N THR A 184 -14.89 -16.28 20.30
CA THR A 184 -14.51 -17.52 19.62
C THR A 184 -14.01 -17.25 18.21
N ALA A 185 -14.71 -16.42 17.44
CA ALA A 185 -14.30 -16.03 16.10
C ALA A 185 -12.97 -15.28 16.11
N PHE A 186 -12.78 -14.35 17.05
CA PHE A 186 -11.55 -13.59 17.17
C PHE A 186 -10.33 -14.50 17.40
N ALA A 187 -10.44 -15.47 18.33
CA ALA A 187 -9.37 -16.42 18.59
C ALA A 187 -9.09 -17.35 17.39
N ARG A 188 -10.14 -17.78 16.68
CA ARG A 188 -10.01 -18.69 15.53
C ARG A 188 -9.36 -18.02 14.32
N ASP A 189 -9.78 -16.79 14.01
CA ASP A 189 -9.53 -16.17 12.70
C ASP A 189 -8.34 -15.20 12.69
N ASN A 190 -7.76 -14.88 13.86
CA ASN A 190 -6.64 -13.95 14.00
C ASN A 190 -5.30 -14.59 14.41
N GLY A 191 -5.16 -15.91 14.33
CA GLY A 191 -3.91 -16.60 14.65
C GLY A 191 -2.70 -16.19 13.78
N TRP A 192 -2.93 -15.53 12.65
CA TRP A 192 -1.86 -15.00 11.79
C TRP A 192 -1.05 -13.88 12.47
N ILE A 193 -1.59 -13.21 13.49
CA ILE A 193 -0.89 -12.12 14.21
C ILE A 193 0.34 -12.66 14.94
N ASP A 194 0.31 -13.91 15.40
CA ASP A 194 1.45 -14.54 16.08
C ASP A 194 2.68 -14.63 15.16
N VAL A 195 2.49 -14.71 13.85
CA VAL A 195 3.58 -14.67 12.87
C VAL A 195 4.28 -13.31 12.91
N PHE A 196 3.52 -12.21 12.90
CA PHE A 196 4.08 -10.87 12.98
C PHE A 196 4.71 -10.58 14.34
N SER A 197 4.11 -11.10 15.42
CA SER A 197 4.69 -11.01 16.76
C SER A 197 6.03 -11.74 16.84
N ALA A 198 6.12 -12.95 16.28
CA ALA A 198 7.35 -13.74 16.24
C ALA A 198 8.45 -13.08 15.40
N LEU A 199 8.08 -12.30 14.37
CA LEU A 199 8.99 -11.49 13.57
C LEU A 199 9.44 -10.19 14.28
N GLY A 200 8.91 -9.91 15.47
CA GLY A 200 9.25 -8.71 16.24
C GLY A 200 8.70 -7.42 15.66
N ILE A 201 7.64 -7.49 14.85
CA ILE A 201 7.01 -6.29 14.29
C ILE A 201 6.38 -5.48 15.42
N THR A 202 6.74 -4.20 15.51
CA THR A 202 6.22 -3.28 16.51
C THR A 202 4.70 -3.19 16.44
N GLY A 203 4.03 -3.36 17.58
CA GLY A 203 2.56 -3.34 17.68
C GLY A 203 1.84 -4.66 17.39
N ALA A 204 2.55 -5.69 16.90
CA ALA A 204 2.00 -7.03 16.74
C ALA A 204 2.09 -7.83 18.06
N GLU A 205 1.13 -7.61 18.95
CA GLU A 205 1.00 -8.40 20.18
C GLU A 205 0.50 -9.82 19.85
N SER A 206 1.12 -10.84 20.46
CA SER A 206 0.69 -12.23 20.29
C SER A 206 -0.72 -12.44 20.82
N LEU A 207 -1.49 -13.32 20.16
CA LEU A 207 -2.92 -13.49 20.39
C LEU A 207 -3.23 -13.88 21.85
N ASP A 208 -2.34 -14.64 22.49
CA ASP A 208 -2.44 -15.07 23.89
C ASP A 208 -2.28 -13.94 24.91
N LYS A 209 -1.68 -12.81 24.51
CA LYS A 209 -1.49 -11.63 25.36
C LYS A 209 -2.61 -10.60 25.18
N ILE A 210 -3.33 -10.65 24.05
CA ILE A 210 -4.45 -9.76 23.79
C ILE A 210 -5.59 -10.05 24.77
N THR A 211 -5.86 -9.10 25.67
CA THR A 211 -7.01 -9.20 26.59
C THR A 211 -8.29 -8.77 25.87
N ILE A 212 -9.09 -9.74 25.39
CA ILE A 212 -10.33 -9.46 24.62
C ILE A 212 -11.27 -8.53 25.39
N GLN A 213 -11.47 -8.75 26.70
CA GLN A 213 -12.36 -7.90 27.50
C GLN A 213 -11.89 -6.43 27.53
N ALA A 214 -10.57 -6.18 27.60
CA ALA A 214 -10.04 -4.82 27.56
C ALA A 214 -10.29 -4.15 26.20
N GLN A 215 -10.20 -4.91 25.10
CA GLN A 215 -10.50 -4.41 23.77
C GLN A 215 -12.01 -4.16 23.59
N LEU A 216 -12.87 -5.03 24.12
CA LEU A 216 -14.32 -4.83 24.15
C LEU A 216 -14.69 -3.57 24.93
N ASP A 217 -14.16 -3.40 26.14
CA ASP A 217 -14.41 -2.23 26.98
C ASP A 217 -13.97 -0.94 26.26
N SER A 218 -12.84 -0.99 25.56
CA SER A 218 -12.38 0.11 24.71
C SER A 218 -13.40 0.43 23.60
N LEU A 219 -13.84 -0.57 22.82
CA LEU A 219 -14.80 -0.39 21.72
C LEU A 219 -16.17 0.10 22.19
N LEU A 220 -16.63 -0.38 23.34
CA LEU A 220 -17.86 0.07 24.00
C LEU A 220 -17.72 1.53 24.45
N SER A 221 -16.58 1.90 25.05
CA SER A 221 -16.36 3.26 25.57
C SER A 221 -16.35 4.34 24.48
N ILE A 222 -15.89 4.00 23.27
CA ILE A 222 -15.87 4.89 22.11
C ILE A 222 -17.14 4.81 21.25
N GLY A 223 -18.12 3.97 21.63
CA GLY A 223 -19.39 3.81 20.93
C GLY A 223 -19.28 3.10 19.57
N TYR A 224 -18.21 2.34 19.33
CA TYR A 224 -18.07 1.51 18.13
C TYR A 224 -18.84 0.20 18.28
N LEU A 225 -18.95 -0.30 19.51
CA LEU A 225 -19.88 -1.35 19.88
C LEU A 225 -20.88 -0.83 20.91
N GLU A 226 -22.05 -1.45 20.96
CA GLU A 226 -23.07 -1.18 21.96
C GLU A 226 -23.60 -2.49 22.54
N SER A 227 -23.98 -2.47 23.83
CA SER A 227 -24.66 -3.60 24.47
C SER A 227 -26.15 -3.56 24.12
N ALA A 228 -26.62 -4.56 23.39
CA ALA A 228 -28.04 -4.75 23.12
C ALA A 228 -28.75 -5.40 24.33
N ASN A 229 -28.03 -6.29 25.04
CA ASN A 229 -28.41 -6.83 26.35
C ASN A 229 -27.17 -7.43 27.05
N ARG A 230 -27.36 -8.14 28.19
CA ARG A 230 -26.26 -8.65 29.03
C ARG A 230 -25.20 -9.50 28.31
N SER A 231 -25.53 -10.17 27.21
CA SER A 231 -24.58 -11.01 26.47
C SER A 231 -24.55 -10.73 24.97
N ARG A 232 -25.44 -9.87 24.47
CA ARG A 232 -25.51 -9.50 23.05
C ARG A 232 -24.94 -8.12 22.80
N LEU A 233 -24.21 -8.03 21.69
CA LEU A 233 -23.59 -6.83 21.18
C LEU A 233 -24.20 -6.47 19.82
N GLN A 234 -24.07 -5.21 19.46
CA GLN A 234 -24.35 -4.68 18.12
C GLN A 234 -23.29 -3.63 17.75
N ILE A 235 -23.23 -3.28 16.46
CA ILE A 235 -22.41 -2.14 16.02
C ILE A 235 -23.04 -0.85 16.56
N GLY A 236 -22.23 -0.02 17.20
CA GLY A 236 -22.66 1.26 17.74
C GLY A 236 -22.68 2.37 16.70
N ALA A 237 -23.40 3.45 16.99
CA ALA A 237 -23.60 4.54 16.04
C ALA A 237 -22.29 5.19 15.56
N ALA A 238 -21.26 5.26 16.40
CA ALA A 238 -19.96 5.84 16.03
C ALA A 238 -19.16 4.95 15.06
N GLY A 239 -19.37 3.63 15.13
CA GLY A 239 -18.70 2.66 14.26
C GLY A 239 -19.45 2.35 12.97
N ALA A 240 -20.72 2.76 12.84
CA ALA A 240 -21.63 2.34 11.77
C ALA A 240 -21.05 2.55 10.36
N ALA A 241 -20.58 3.75 10.02
CA ALA A 241 -20.04 4.03 8.68
C ALA A 241 -18.79 3.19 8.35
N LEU A 242 -17.92 2.94 9.35
CA LEU A 242 -16.76 2.07 9.16
C LEU A 242 -17.20 0.61 9.02
N ALA A 243 -18.17 0.16 9.80
CA ALA A 243 -18.71 -1.19 9.68
C ALA A 243 -19.36 -1.43 8.32
N ASP A 244 -20.12 -0.46 7.80
CA ASP A 244 -20.73 -0.55 6.48
C ASP A 244 -19.68 -0.62 5.37
N SER A 245 -18.57 0.11 5.53
CA SER A 245 -17.42 0.00 4.61
C SER A 245 -16.72 -1.35 4.70
N LEU A 246 -16.59 -1.90 5.91
CA LEU A 246 -15.92 -3.18 6.17
C LEU A 246 -16.72 -4.38 5.71
N SER A 247 -18.05 -4.28 5.74
CA SER A 247 -18.98 -5.31 5.28
C SER A 247 -19.39 -5.15 3.82
N ASP A 248 -18.85 -4.17 3.10
CA ASP A 248 -19.16 -4.01 1.68
C ASP A 248 -18.55 -5.17 0.87
N PRO A 249 -19.36 -6.00 0.18
CA PRO A 249 -18.81 -7.03 -0.69
C PRO A 249 -17.98 -6.49 -1.86
N GLU A 250 -18.16 -5.21 -2.21
CA GLU A 250 -17.39 -4.49 -3.23
C GLU A 250 -16.31 -3.58 -2.63
N GLN A 251 -15.95 -3.81 -1.35
CA GLN A 251 -14.89 -3.04 -0.70
C GLN A 251 -13.61 -3.03 -1.55
N VAL A 252 -13.03 -1.83 -1.65
CA VAL A 252 -11.71 -1.62 -2.22
C VAL A 252 -10.79 -1.09 -1.13
N SER A 253 -9.58 -1.66 -1.07
CA SER A 253 -8.51 -1.13 -0.22
C SER A 253 -7.33 -0.68 -1.07
N ILE A 254 -6.79 0.50 -0.77
CA ILE A 254 -5.60 1.04 -1.41
C ILE A 254 -4.56 1.26 -0.33
N THR A 255 -3.56 0.39 -0.28
CA THR A 255 -2.41 0.55 0.61
C THR A 255 -1.40 1.46 -0.06
N ILE A 256 -0.92 2.46 0.67
CA ILE A 256 0.17 3.34 0.23
C ILE A 256 1.31 3.20 1.24
N GLY A 257 2.44 2.70 0.75
CA GLY A 257 3.72 2.76 1.43
C GLY A 257 4.53 3.90 0.85
N PHE A 258 5.08 4.76 1.69
CA PHE A 258 6.05 5.78 1.32
C PHE A 258 7.35 5.51 2.06
N THR A 259 8.44 5.38 1.31
CA THR A 259 9.77 5.20 1.87
C THR A 259 10.66 6.35 1.43
N ARG A 260 11.41 6.90 2.37
CA ARG A 260 12.50 7.84 2.15
C ARG A 260 13.79 7.18 2.63
N PHE A 261 14.85 7.31 1.84
CA PHE A 261 16.13 6.68 2.17
C PHE A 261 17.05 7.56 3.03
N GLN A 262 16.92 8.89 2.98
CA GLN A 262 17.74 9.82 3.76
C GLN A 262 16.94 11.05 4.27
N PRO A 263 16.59 11.12 5.57
CA PRO A 263 16.69 10.06 6.57
C PRO A 263 15.81 8.86 6.21
N GLU A 264 16.19 7.67 6.69
CA GLU A 264 15.38 6.47 6.54
C GLU A 264 14.04 6.64 7.28
N GLN A 265 12.95 6.64 6.53
CA GLN A 265 11.61 6.78 7.07
C GLN A 265 10.63 5.97 6.21
N MET A 266 9.76 5.22 6.87
CA MET A 266 8.67 4.51 6.24
C MET A 266 7.34 5.01 6.81
N THR A 267 6.38 5.29 5.95
CA THR A 267 5.00 5.59 6.34
C THR A 267 4.08 4.69 5.55
N THR A 268 3.17 4.01 6.25
CA THR A 268 2.19 3.12 5.62
C THR A 268 0.79 3.55 6.03
N SER A 269 -0.04 3.80 5.03
CA SER A 269 -1.45 4.13 5.22
C SER A 269 -2.31 3.27 4.32
N VAL A 270 -3.52 2.95 4.77
CA VAL A 270 -4.51 2.20 3.99
C VAL A 270 -5.74 3.05 3.81
N PHE A 271 -6.16 3.24 2.57
CA PHE A 271 -7.46 3.79 2.24
C PHE A 271 -8.45 2.64 2.11
N LEU A 272 -9.52 2.66 2.90
CA LEU A 272 -10.64 1.73 2.79
C LEU A 272 -11.81 2.46 2.15
N ILE A 273 -12.33 1.89 1.08
CA ILE A 273 -13.50 2.38 0.35
C ILE A 273 -14.57 1.30 0.39
N GLY A 274 -15.75 1.64 0.86
CA GLY A 274 -16.94 0.79 0.80
C GLY A 274 -18.17 1.60 1.16
N LYS A 275 -19.32 1.26 0.57
CA LYS A 275 -20.62 1.92 0.78
C LYS A 275 -20.53 3.45 0.67
N ASN A 276 -19.80 3.94 -0.33
CA ASN A 276 -19.54 5.36 -0.57
C ASN A 276 -18.82 6.10 0.57
N HIS A 277 -18.18 5.40 1.51
CA HIS A 277 -17.32 6.00 2.52
C HIS A 277 -15.85 5.83 2.14
N LEU A 278 -15.04 6.80 2.53
CA LEU A 278 -13.59 6.77 2.41
C LEU A 278 -12.96 6.93 3.80
N PHE A 279 -12.21 5.92 4.22
CA PHE A 279 -11.43 5.95 5.46
C PHE A 279 -9.94 5.87 5.15
N ARG A 280 -9.14 6.70 5.81
CA ARG A 280 -7.67 6.54 5.87
C ARG A 280 -7.30 5.94 7.22
N LEU A 281 -6.53 4.86 7.19
CA LEU A 281 -5.98 4.18 8.35
C LEU A 281 -4.47 4.36 8.34
N ASP A 282 -3.92 5.08 9.32
CA ASP A 282 -2.48 5.22 9.51
C ASP A 282 -2.02 4.31 10.64
N PHE A 283 -1.00 3.49 10.35
CA PHE A 283 -0.45 2.54 11.32
C PHE A 283 0.73 3.18 12.05
N LEU A 284 0.51 3.62 13.29
CA LEU A 284 1.45 4.37 14.12
C LEU A 284 1.91 3.51 15.30
N GLY A 285 2.74 2.51 15.03
CA GLY A 285 3.14 1.54 16.04
C GLY A 285 1.94 0.71 16.50
N GLU A 286 1.60 0.77 17.79
CA GLU A 286 0.51 -0.04 18.37
C GLU A 286 -0.90 0.54 18.12
N ILE A 287 -0.97 1.76 17.58
CA ILE A 287 -2.21 2.51 17.37
C ILE A 287 -2.51 2.61 15.87
N ILE A 288 -3.78 2.48 15.54
CA ILE A 288 -4.33 2.83 14.23
C ILE A 288 -5.10 4.13 14.39
N GLU A 289 -4.66 5.16 13.67
CA GLU A 289 -5.41 6.38 13.49
C GLU A 289 -6.37 6.18 12.30
N ILE A 290 -7.68 6.26 12.56
CA ILE A 290 -8.72 6.12 11.55
C ILE A 290 -9.36 7.48 11.31
N SER A 291 -9.29 7.96 10.07
CA SER A 291 -9.87 9.24 9.64
C SER A 291 -10.89 9.01 8.53
N GLN A 292 -12.14 9.44 8.73
CA GLN A 292 -13.16 9.48 7.69
C GLN A 292 -12.99 10.73 6.83
N MET A 293 -12.62 10.51 5.57
CA MET A 293 -12.39 11.57 4.59
C MET A 293 -13.69 11.93 3.88
N GLN A 294 -13.85 13.22 3.61
CA GLN A 294 -15.06 13.80 3.03
C GLN A 294 -15.04 13.80 1.50
N SER A 295 -13.85 13.66 0.92
CA SER A 295 -13.71 13.66 -0.53
C SER A 295 -12.42 12.98 -0.98
N ARG A 296 -12.41 12.60 -2.25
CA ARG A 296 -11.22 12.12 -2.94
C ARG A 296 -10.13 13.20 -2.95
N LEU A 297 -10.51 14.47 -3.07
CA LEU A 297 -9.56 15.58 -3.09
C LEU A 297 -8.81 15.71 -1.76
N GLU A 298 -9.50 15.56 -0.62
CA GLU A 298 -8.88 15.55 0.71
C GLU A 298 -7.82 14.44 0.85
N ALA A 299 -8.13 13.26 0.32
CA ALA A 299 -7.20 12.14 0.31
C ALA A 299 -5.97 12.38 -0.56
N LEU A 300 -6.18 12.94 -1.76
CA LEU A 300 -5.08 13.33 -2.66
C LEU A 300 -4.23 14.47 -2.08
N ASP A 301 -4.84 15.44 -1.42
CA ASP A 301 -4.13 16.54 -0.75
C ASP A 301 -3.27 16.03 0.41
N TRP A 302 -3.75 15.03 1.15
CA TRP A 302 -2.94 14.33 2.15
C TRP A 302 -1.75 13.61 1.50
N MET A 303 -1.94 12.87 0.40
CA MET A 303 -0.83 12.20 -0.31
C MET A 303 0.18 13.20 -0.87
N ARG A 304 -0.30 14.33 -1.42
CA ARG A 304 0.55 15.42 -1.87
C ARG A 304 1.40 15.93 -0.71
N THR A 305 0.78 16.14 0.45
CA THR A 305 1.47 16.60 1.66
C THR A 305 2.48 15.56 2.14
N LEU A 306 2.18 14.26 2.08
CA LEU A 306 3.12 13.19 2.44
C LEU A 306 4.43 13.28 1.64
N VAL A 307 4.34 13.55 0.34
CA VAL A 307 5.50 13.68 -0.55
C VAL A 307 6.21 15.04 -0.39
N SER A 308 5.44 16.09 -0.10
CA SER A 308 5.90 17.50 -0.10
C SER A 308 6.41 18.00 1.24
N ALA A 309 5.89 17.46 2.36
CA ALA A 309 6.19 17.92 3.71
C ALA A 309 7.65 17.64 4.14
N TYR A 310 8.44 16.98 3.27
CA TYR A 310 9.74 16.41 3.62
C TYR A 310 10.74 16.44 2.47
#